data_AF-A0A7S3GR31-F1
#
_entry.id   AF-A0A7S3GR31-F1
#
_cell.length_a   1.000
_cell.length_b   1.000
_cell.length_c   1.000
_cell.angle_alpha   90.00
_cell.angle_beta   90.00
_cell.angle_gamma   90.00
#
_symmetry.space_group_name_H-M   'P 1'
#
loop_
_entity.id
_entity.type
_entity.pdbx_description
1 polymer ?
#
loop_
_entity_poly.entity_id
_entity_poly.type
_entity_poly.pdbx_seq_one_letter_code
_entity_poly.pdbx_strand_id
1 'polypeptide(L)'
;VDWSQVHVISNRCIFEESGEGKVTGFEQPLLHVFNKKSTAYLHTNFFNTEDIKDRTNLLLLGDSLGDITMSEGMEINDDRIIKVGFLNDRVERMDQYLEKYDVVILDDPGFDIPYYLLQEICEPKSD
;
A
#
# COMPACT_ATOMS: atom_id res chain seq x y z
N VAL A 1 17.96 -0.43 -11.77
CA VAL A 1 16.60 -0.27 -11.22
C VAL A 1 16.32 1.21 -11.20
N ASP A 2 15.29 1.65 -11.92
CA ASP A 2 14.82 3.03 -11.89
C ASP A 2 13.86 3.20 -10.71
N TRP A 3 14.12 4.18 -9.85
CA TRP A 3 13.31 4.48 -8.65
C TRP A 3 12.40 5.69 -8.87
N SER A 4 12.40 6.30 -10.06
CA SER A 4 11.62 7.51 -10.37
C SER A 4 10.11 7.35 -10.14
N GLN A 5 9.61 6.11 -10.23
CA GLN A 5 8.20 5.75 -10.05
C GLN A 5 7.85 5.31 -8.63
N VAL A 6 8.83 5.27 -7.71
CA VAL A 6 8.61 4.84 -6.33
C VAL A 6 8.38 6.06 -5.45
N HIS A 7 7.22 6.09 -4.81
CA HIS A 7 6.87 7.13 -3.84
C HIS A 7 6.71 6.53 -2.44
N VAL A 8 7.25 7.21 -1.43
CA VAL A 8 7.26 6.72 -0.05
C VAL A 8 6.58 7.73 0.87
N ILE A 9 5.45 7.31 1.43
CA ILE A 9 4.70 8.00 2.48
C ILE A 9 4.87 7.20 3.77
N SER A 10 5.51 7.80 4.77
CA SER A 10 5.80 7.17 6.06
C SER A 10 6.15 8.24 7.10
N ASN A 11 6.35 7.83 8.36
CA ASN A 11 6.88 8.71 9.41
C ASN A 11 8.34 9.03 9.12
N ARG A 12 8.60 10.19 8.53
CA ARG A 12 9.96 10.66 8.23
C ARG A 12 10.59 11.27 9.49
N CYS A 13 11.81 10.86 9.79
CA CYS A 13 12.59 11.43 10.89
C CYS A 13 12.95 12.88 10.57
N ILE A 14 12.79 13.76 11.56
CA ILE A 14 13.35 15.10 11.56
C ILE A 14 14.72 14.99 12.23
N PHE A 15 15.75 15.46 11.53
CA PHE A 15 17.12 15.50 12.03
C PHE A 15 17.47 16.91 12.49
N GLU A 16 18.33 17.01 13.50
CA GLU A 16 18.86 18.30 13.92
C GLU A 16 19.72 18.97 12.82
N GLU A 17 19.67 20.30 12.75
CA GLU A 17 20.40 21.08 11.74
C GLU A 17 21.92 21.15 12.00
N SER A 18 22.36 20.91 13.25
CA SER A 18 23.77 20.94 13.67
C SER A 18 24.67 19.91 12.99
N GLY A 19 24.08 18.93 12.29
CA GLY A 19 24.81 17.96 11.48
C GLY A 19 25.33 16.73 12.25
N GLU A 20 25.05 16.59 13.55
CA GLU A 20 25.43 15.38 14.32
C GLU A 20 24.50 14.18 14.05
N GLY A 21 23.48 14.35 13.19
CA GLY A 21 22.62 13.26 12.72
C GLY A 21 21.61 12.75 13.75
N LYS A 22 21.37 13.50 14.82
CA LYS A 22 20.41 13.13 15.86
C LYS A 22 18.98 13.33 15.39
N VAL A 23 18.13 12.34 15.62
CA VAL A 23 16.67 12.43 15.41
C VAL A 23 16.06 13.26 16.53
N THR A 24 15.34 14.32 16.17
CA THR A 24 14.67 15.23 17.10
C THR A 24 13.15 15.06 17.11
N GLY A 25 12.60 14.38 16.11
CA GLY A 25 11.17 14.07 16.02
C GLY A 25 10.80 13.35 14.72
N PHE A 26 9.50 13.33 14.43
CA PHE A 26 8.92 12.80 13.21
C PHE A 26 8.00 13.83 12.58
N GLU A 27 8.00 13.89 11.25
CA GLU A 27 7.07 14.72 10.48
C GLU A 27 5.61 14.38 10.82
N GLN A 28 4.77 15.40 10.86
CA GLN A 28 3.34 15.26 11.10
C GLN A 28 2.56 15.33 9.77
N PRO A 29 1.40 14.68 9.66
CA PRO A 29 0.74 13.87 10.70
C PRO A 29 1.38 12.50 10.89
N LEU A 30 1.41 12.01 12.14
CA LEU A 30 1.88 10.67 12.47
C LEU A 30 1.01 9.59 11.77
N LEU A 31 1.64 8.72 11.00
CA LEU A 31 1.04 7.52 10.41
C LEU A 31 1.16 6.33 11.40
N HIS A 32 0.06 5.65 11.69
CA HIS A 32 -0.02 4.45 12.52
C HIS A 32 -1.00 3.45 11.92
N VAL A 33 -1.07 2.25 12.50
CA VAL A 33 -1.84 1.11 11.96
C VAL A 33 -3.36 1.34 11.78
N PHE A 34 -3.92 2.43 12.33
CA PHE A 34 -5.37 2.71 12.28
C PHE A 34 -5.72 4.00 11.52
N ASN A 35 -4.74 4.73 10.96
CA ASN A 35 -5.00 5.97 10.22
C ASN A 35 -4.36 5.97 8.82
N LYS A 36 -4.19 4.79 8.22
CA LYS A 36 -3.64 4.61 6.87
C LYS A 36 -4.61 4.98 5.73
N LYS A 37 -5.65 5.77 6.01
CA LYS A 37 -6.64 6.16 4.99
C LYS A 37 -5.98 7.03 3.93
N SER A 38 -6.14 6.69 2.65
CA SER A 38 -5.55 7.50 1.56
C SER A 38 -6.03 8.94 1.58
N THR A 39 -7.27 9.22 2.03
CA THR A 39 -7.81 10.58 2.18
C THR A 39 -6.89 11.54 2.94
N ALA A 40 -6.10 11.05 3.91
CA ALA A 40 -5.14 11.87 4.62
C ALA A 40 -3.97 12.35 3.76
N TYR A 41 -3.72 11.71 2.61
CA TYR A 41 -2.54 11.89 1.76
C TYR A 41 -2.86 12.27 0.31
N LEU A 42 -4.12 12.25 -0.12
CA LEU A 42 -4.51 12.63 -1.50
C LEU A 42 -4.12 14.06 -1.88
N HIS A 43 -3.89 14.93 -0.89
CA HIS A 43 -3.41 16.29 -1.10
C HIS A 43 -1.91 16.37 -1.48
N THR A 44 -1.16 15.28 -1.37
CA THR A 44 0.27 15.25 -1.70
C THR A 44 0.50 15.31 -3.21
N ASN A 45 1.66 15.81 -3.64
CA ASN A 45 1.96 15.96 -5.06
C ASN A 45 1.88 14.65 -5.85
N PHE A 46 2.15 13.51 -5.21
CA PHE A 46 2.12 12.19 -5.85
C PHE A 46 0.75 11.87 -6.44
N PHE A 47 -0.34 12.02 -5.67
CA PHE A 47 -1.69 11.70 -6.15
C PHE A 47 -2.25 12.74 -7.13
N ASN A 48 -1.57 13.88 -7.28
CA ASN A 48 -2.01 14.98 -8.11
C ASN A 48 -1.32 15.04 -9.48
N THR A 49 -0.42 14.11 -9.79
CA THR A 49 0.18 14.01 -11.13
C THR A 49 -0.79 13.36 -12.12
N GLU A 50 -0.74 13.79 -13.38
CA GLU A 50 -1.65 13.30 -14.42
C GLU A 50 -1.51 11.79 -14.65
N ASP A 51 -0.28 11.27 -14.60
CA ASP A 51 -0.03 9.84 -14.78
C ASP A 51 -0.61 8.96 -13.65
N ILE A 52 -0.78 9.50 -12.45
CA ILE A 52 -1.41 8.79 -11.32
C ILE A 52 -2.92 8.88 -11.41
N LYS A 53 -3.47 10.04 -11.79
CA LYS A 53 -4.92 10.22 -11.99
C LYS A 53 -5.48 9.33 -13.10
N ASP A 54 -4.70 9.05 -14.13
CA ASP A 54 -5.10 8.16 -15.24
C ASP A 54 -5.09 6.66 -14.84
N ARG A 55 -4.50 6.29 -13.69
CA ARG A 55 -4.48 4.89 -13.22
C ARG A 55 -5.83 4.53 -12.60
N THR A 56 -6.54 3.65 -13.30
CA THR A 56 -7.90 3.22 -12.94
C THR A 56 -7.96 1.84 -12.29
N ASN A 57 -6.82 1.16 -12.10
CA ASN A 57 -6.73 -0.15 -11.46
C ASN A 57 -5.73 -0.08 -10.30
N LEU A 58 -6.00 -0.81 -9.22
CA LEU A 58 -5.17 -0.84 -8.02
C LEU A 58 -4.90 -2.27 -7.56
N LEU A 59 -3.64 -2.57 -7.29
CA LEU A 59 -3.23 -3.75 -6.52
C LEU A 59 -2.82 -3.29 -5.12
N LEU A 60 -3.62 -3.63 -4.12
CA LEU A 60 -3.38 -3.31 -2.72
C LEU A 60 -2.77 -4.52 -2.02
N LEU A 61 -1.59 -4.34 -1.44
CA LEU A 61 -0.90 -5.36 -0.65
C LEU A 61 -0.82 -4.88 0.80
N GLY A 62 -1.19 -5.74 1.76
CA GLY A 62 -1.12 -5.39 3.18
C GLY A 62 -1.10 -6.62 4.08
N ASP A 63 -0.61 -6.47 5.31
CA ASP A 63 -0.48 -7.54 6.29
C ASP A 63 -1.44 -7.36 7.48
N SER A 64 -2.12 -6.22 7.57
CA SER A 64 -3.04 -5.88 8.64
C SER A 64 -4.38 -5.41 8.12
N LEU A 65 -5.46 -5.61 8.89
CA LEU A 65 -6.79 -5.10 8.53
C LEU A 65 -6.84 -3.58 8.35
N GLY A 66 -5.88 -2.83 8.91
CA GLY A 66 -5.76 -1.39 8.71
C GLY A 66 -5.32 -1.01 7.30
N ASP A 67 -4.62 -1.90 6.59
CA ASP A 67 -4.06 -1.64 5.26
C ASP A 67 -5.13 -1.60 4.17
N ILE A 68 -6.27 -2.28 4.38
CA ILE A 68 -7.41 -2.20 3.47
C ILE A 68 -7.88 -0.74 3.31
N THR A 69 -7.67 0.09 4.33
CA THR A 69 -8.07 1.50 4.29
C THR A 69 -7.17 2.37 3.41
N MET A 70 -6.03 1.84 2.92
CA MET A 70 -5.12 2.57 2.04
C MET A 70 -5.72 2.92 0.67
N SER A 71 -6.83 2.29 0.27
CA SER A 71 -7.58 2.68 -0.92
C SER A 71 -8.80 3.56 -0.62
N GLU A 72 -9.15 3.80 0.65
CA GLU A 72 -10.34 4.57 1.01
C GLU A 72 -10.21 6.05 0.59
N GLY A 73 -11.12 6.48 -0.27
CA GLY A 73 -11.19 7.85 -0.79
C GLY A 73 -10.44 8.09 -2.09
N MET A 74 -9.77 7.07 -2.64
CA MET A 74 -9.29 7.14 -4.02
C MET A 74 -10.48 7.12 -4.99
N GLU A 75 -10.36 7.82 -6.12
CA GLU A 75 -11.36 7.80 -7.19
C GLU A 75 -11.20 6.55 -8.08
N ILE A 76 -11.19 5.37 -7.46
CA ILE A 76 -11.08 4.06 -8.12
C ILE A 76 -12.28 3.23 -7.68
N ASN A 77 -12.99 2.63 -8.64
CA ASN A 77 -14.10 1.75 -8.30
C ASN A 77 -13.59 0.46 -7.62
N ASP A 78 -14.33 -0.03 -6.62
CA ASP A 78 -13.94 -1.22 -5.85
C ASP A 78 -13.75 -2.49 -6.71
N ASP A 79 -14.48 -2.62 -7.83
CA ASP A 79 -14.34 -3.74 -8.77
C ASP A 79 -13.00 -3.74 -9.56
N ARG A 80 -12.23 -2.65 -9.44
CA ARG A 80 -10.91 -2.48 -10.06
C ARG A 80 -9.77 -2.51 -9.05
N ILE A 81 -10.06 -2.92 -7.82
CA ILE A 81 -9.10 -3.06 -6.74
C ILE A 81 -8.95 -4.55 -6.41
N ILE A 82 -7.73 -5.07 -6.49
CA ILE A 82 -7.39 -6.39 -5.98
C ILE A 82 -6.66 -6.21 -4.67
N LYS A 83 -7.18 -6.79 -3.58
CA LYS A 83 -6.63 -6.71 -2.24
C LYS A 83 -5.99 -8.05 -1.87
N VAL A 84 -4.69 -8.05 -1.66
CA VAL A 84 -3.91 -9.21 -1.22
C VAL A 84 -3.46 -9.00 0.23
N GLY A 85 -3.89 -9.91 1.09
CA GLY A 85 -3.63 -9.90 2.52
C GLY A 85 -2.59 -10.96 2.91
N PHE A 86 -1.52 -10.55 3.57
CA PHE A 86 -0.53 -11.45 4.16
C PHE A 86 -0.92 -11.72 5.62
N LEU A 87 -1.37 -12.94 5.91
CA LEU A 87 -1.69 -13.37 7.28
C LEU A 87 -0.53 -14.20 7.83
N ASN A 88 0.51 -13.49 8.26
CA ASN A 88 1.77 -14.09 8.73
C ASN A 88 1.71 -14.59 10.17
N ASP A 89 0.83 -13.98 10.98
CA ASP A 89 0.60 -14.36 12.37
C ASP A 89 -0.91 -14.43 12.66
N ARG A 90 -1.26 -14.90 13.85
CA ARG A 90 -2.62 -14.77 14.41
C ARG A 90 -3.73 -15.29 13.48
N VAL A 91 -3.64 -16.58 13.17
CA VAL A 91 -4.63 -17.30 12.35
C VAL A 91 -6.07 -17.16 12.86
N GLU A 92 -6.29 -16.77 14.12
CA GLU A 92 -7.61 -16.41 14.63
C GLU A 92 -8.30 -15.27 13.87
N ARG A 93 -7.56 -14.47 13.09
CA ARG A 93 -8.08 -13.39 12.24
C ARG A 93 -8.50 -13.86 10.85
N MET A 94 -8.36 -15.14 10.53
CA MET A 94 -8.62 -15.71 9.20
C MET A 94 -9.98 -15.26 8.64
N ASP A 95 -11.05 -15.39 9.44
CA ASP A 95 -12.40 -15.04 8.99
C ASP A 95 -12.51 -13.57 8.54
N GLN A 96 -11.85 -12.67 9.27
CA GLN A 96 -11.82 -11.24 8.93
C GLN A 96 -10.99 -10.99 7.67
N TYR A 97 -9.90 -11.73 7.46
CA TYR A 97 -9.07 -11.59 6.26
C TYR A 97 -9.82 -12.09 5.03
N LEU A 98 -10.46 -13.26 5.11
CA LEU A 98 -11.27 -13.83 4.03
C LEU A 98 -12.50 -12.96 3.69
N GLU A 99 -13.01 -12.18 4.64
CA GLU A 99 -14.11 -11.24 4.38
C GLU A 99 -13.64 -9.97 3.64
N LYS A 100 -12.40 -9.53 3.86
CA LYS A 100 -11.93 -8.19 3.46
C LYS A 100 -10.88 -8.16 2.35
N TYR A 101 -10.12 -9.24 2.18
CA TYR A 101 -9.12 -9.41 1.12
C TYR A 101 -9.63 -10.39 0.07
N ASP A 102 -9.32 -10.13 -1.19
CA ASP A 102 -9.67 -11.01 -2.30
C ASP A 102 -8.75 -12.25 -2.33
N VAL A 103 -7.50 -12.07 -1.91
CA VAL A 103 -6.50 -13.13 -1.79
C VAL A 103 -5.86 -13.06 -0.41
N VAL A 104 -5.87 -14.18 0.32
CA VAL A 104 -5.18 -14.30 1.61
C VAL A 104 -4.03 -15.30 1.46
N ILE A 105 -2.83 -14.88 1.81
CA ILE A 105 -1.63 -15.71 1.75
C ILE A 105 -1.12 -15.94 3.17
N LEU A 106 -0.82 -17.19 3.50
CA LEU A 106 -0.46 -17.66 4.84
C LEU A 106 1.04 -17.98 4.94
N ASP A 107 1.52 -18.11 6.18
CA ASP A 107 2.83 -18.69 6.52
C ASP A 107 4.07 -17.93 6.01
N ASP A 108 4.05 -16.60 6.07
CA ASP A 108 5.17 -15.71 5.67
C ASP A 108 5.72 -16.03 4.26
N PRO A 109 4.85 -15.93 3.24
CA PRO A 109 5.21 -16.22 1.86
C PRO A 109 6.14 -15.13 1.31
N GLY A 110 6.93 -15.48 0.30
CA GLY A 110 7.54 -14.49 -0.57
C GLY A 110 6.51 -13.72 -1.39
N PHE A 111 6.99 -12.88 -2.31
CA PHE A 111 6.14 -12.11 -3.22
C PHE A 111 5.73 -12.87 -4.49
N ASP A 112 5.87 -14.19 -4.51
CA ASP A 112 5.63 -15.01 -5.72
C ASP A 112 4.19 -14.88 -6.24
N ILE A 113 3.19 -14.89 -5.34
CA ILE A 113 1.78 -14.74 -5.72
C ILE A 113 1.47 -13.32 -6.22
N PRO A 114 1.81 -12.22 -5.51
CA PRO A 114 1.67 -10.87 -6.07
C PRO A 114 2.40 -10.69 -7.39
N TYR A 115 3.59 -11.26 -7.53
CA TYR A 115 4.37 -11.19 -8.76
C TYR A 115 3.68 -11.91 -9.90
N TYR A 116 3.20 -13.14 -9.67
CA TYR A 116 2.42 -13.89 -10.65
C TYR A 116 1.15 -13.13 -11.08
N LEU A 117 0.42 -12.55 -10.12
CA LEU A 117 -0.75 -11.71 -10.43
C LEU A 117 -0.37 -10.51 -11.33
N LEU A 118 0.74 -9.82 -11.03
CA LEU A 118 1.22 -8.73 -11.86
C LEU A 118 1.57 -9.18 -13.28
N GLN A 119 2.20 -10.35 -13.43
CA GLN A 119 2.49 -10.92 -14.74
C GLN A 119 1.19 -11.19 -15.52
N GLU A 120 0.21 -11.85 -14.92
CA GLU A 120 -1.07 -12.14 -15.57
C GLU A 120 -1.87 -10.88 -15.96
N ILE A 121 -1.71 -9.79 -15.20
CA ILE A 121 -2.39 -8.51 -15.47
C ILE A 121 -1.66 -7.69 -16.55
N CYS A 122 -0.33 -7.67 -16.51
CA CYS A 122 0.48 -6.77 -17.35
C CYS A 122 1.03 -7.43 -18.61
N GLU A 123 1.14 -8.76 -18.67
CA GLU A 123 1.58 -9.46 -19.86
C GLU A 123 0.43 -9.52 -20.89
N PRO A 124 0.69 -9.13 -22.15
CA PRO A 124 -0.30 -9.28 -23.20
C PRO A 124 -0.59 -10.77 -23.38
N LYS A 125 -1.86 -11.16 -23.29
CA LYS A 125 -2.27 -12.51 -23.64
C LYS A 125 -1.85 -12.75 -25.09
N SER A 126 -1.03 -13.77 -25.29
CA SER A 126 -0.74 -14.28 -26.63
C SER A 126 -2.05 -14.88 -27.16
N ASP A 127 -2.60 -14.31 -28.23
CA ASP A 127 -3.74 -14.89 -28.96
C ASP A 127 -3.42 -16.28 -29.52
#